data_AF-A0A9E3IYF4-F1
#
_entry.id   AF-A0A9E3IYF4-F1
#
_cell.length_a   1.000
_cell.length_b   1.000
_cell.length_c   1.000
_cell.angle_alpha   90.00
_cell.angle_beta   90.00
_cell.angle_gamma   90.00
#
_symmetry.space_group_name_H-M   'P 1'
#
loop_
_entity.id
_entity.type
_entity.pdbx_description
1 polymer ?
#
loop_
_entity_poly.entity_id
_entity_poly.type
_entity_poly.pdbx_seq_one_letter_code
_entity_poly.pdbx_strand_id
1 'polypeptide(L)'
;LLVVMLVMIRNAYGALTVVLTGGTFVVVSWLAGSQVQAAFAYAVVWFLLLGGVRPAFELQAKRARGGAGDSDADQLSRLTNVPAGLWLFLFHAVSLCSLIGGGRWLLEV
;
A
#
# COMPACT_ATOMS: atom_id res chain seq x y z
N LEU A 1 -4.77 -13.80 -4.44
CA LEU A 1 -5.06 -13.01 -3.22
C LEU A 1 -6.27 -12.09 -3.39
N LEU A 2 -6.33 -11.18 -4.37
CA LEU A 2 -7.49 -10.28 -4.56
C LEU A 2 -8.83 -11.00 -4.83
N VAL A 3 -8.82 -12.06 -5.65
CA VAL A 3 -10.02 -12.88 -5.90
C VAL A 3 -10.50 -13.57 -4.61
N VAL A 4 -9.58 -13.99 -3.74
CA VAL A 4 -9.89 -14.58 -2.43
C VAL A 4 -10.44 -13.52 -1.47
N MET A 5 -9.94 -12.28 -1.53
CA MET A 5 -10.47 -11.15 -0.76
C MET A 5 -11.93 -10.83 -1.09
N LEU A 6 -12.36 -10.99 -2.35
CA LEU A 6 -13.77 -10.73 -2.72
C LEU A 6 -14.77 -11.60 -1.95
N VAL A 7 -14.38 -12.81 -1.57
CA VAL A 7 -15.21 -13.71 -0.73
C VAL A 7 -15.27 -13.21 0.72
N MET A 8 -14.20 -12.58 1.21
CA MET A 8 -14.12 -12.02 2.57
C MET A 8 -14.78 -10.64 2.68
N ILE A 9 -14.93 -9.91 1.58
CA ILE A 9 -15.55 -8.59 1.57
C ILE A 9 -17.06 -8.73 1.77
N ARG A 10 -17.52 -8.35 2.96
CA ARG A 10 -18.95 -8.27 3.30
C ARG A 10 -19.61 -6.95 2.89
N ASN A 11 -18.85 -6.05 2.26
CA ASN A 11 -19.28 -4.69 1.88
C ASN A 11 -19.42 -4.58 0.35
N ALA A 12 -20.63 -4.37 -0.15
CA ALA A 12 -20.89 -4.23 -1.58
C ALA A 12 -20.07 -3.09 -2.22
N TYR A 13 -19.93 -1.95 -1.54
CA TYR A 13 -19.10 -0.85 -2.03
C TYR A 13 -17.64 -1.25 -2.14
N GLY A 14 -17.10 -1.97 -1.16
CA GLY A 14 -15.72 -2.47 -1.17
C GLY A 14 -15.50 -3.50 -2.27
N ALA A 15 -16.47 -4.39 -2.53
CA ALA A 15 -16.36 -5.36 -3.61
C ALA A 15 -16.37 -4.64 -4.97
N LEU A 16 -17.27 -3.66 -5.15
CA LEU A 16 -17.35 -2.85 -6.35
C LEU A 16 -16.04 -2.11 -6.62
N THR A 17 -15.46 -1.43 -5.63
CA THR A 17 -14.19 -0.70 -5.83
C THR A 17 -13.04 -1.64 -6.19
N VAL A 18 -12.93 -2.80 -5.54
CA VAL A 18 -11.90 -3.79 -5.88
C VAL A 18 -12.06 -4.30 -7.31
N VAL A 19 -13.28 -4.64 -7.72
CA VAL A 19 -13.57 -5.12 -9.08
C VAL A 19 -13.26 -4.03 -10.11
N LEU A 20 -13.69 -2.79 -9.87
CA LEU A 20 -13.43 -1.68 -10.80
C LEU A 20 -11.95 -1.38 -10.93
N THR A 21 -11.23 -1.32 -9.80
CA THR A 21 -9.79 -1.00 -9.80
C THR A 21 -9.00 -2.12 -10.45
N GLY A 22 -9.24 -3.38 -10.04
CA GLY A 22 -8.58 -4.55 -10.63
C GLY A 22 -8.92 -4.73 -12.12
N GLY A 23 -10.18 -4.53 -12.50
CA GLY A 23 -10.64 -4.57 -13.89
C GLY A 23 -9.96 -3.49 -14.74
N THR A 24 -9.83 -2.27 -14.22
CA THR A 24 -9.10 -1.19 -14.89
C THR A 24 -7.65 -1.58 -15.19
N PHE A 25 -6.95 -2.19 -14.22
CA PHE A 25 -5.59 -2.68 -14.44
C PHE A 25 -5.53 -3.69 -15.57
N VAL A 26 -6.40 -4.71 -15.56
CA VAL A 26 -6.43 -5.75 -16.61
C VAL A 26 -6.71 -5.14 -17.97
N VAL A 27 -7.70 -4.25 -18.06
CA VAL A 27 -8.07 -3.56 -19.30
C VAL A 27 -6.90 -2.75 -19.85
N VAL A 28 -6.26 -1.93 -19.02
CA VAL A 28 -5.11 -1.10 -19.46
C VAL A 28 -3.93 -1.99 -19.84
N SER A 29 -3.61 -3.02 -19.06
CA SER A 29 -2.48 -3.91 -19.32
C SER A 29 -2.63 -4.77 -20.58
N TRP A 30 -3.85 -5.10 -21.01
CA TRP A 30 -4.07 -5.92 -22.20
C TRP A 30 -4.48 -5.14 -23.45
N LEU A 31 -5.23 -4.06 -23.30
CA LEU A 31 -5.87 -3.38 -24.44
C LEU A 31 -5.25 -2.02 -24.77
N ALA A 32 -4.50 -1.40 -23.86
CA ALA A 32 -3.93 -0.08 -24.10
C ALA A 32 -2.61 -0.15 -24.88
N GLY A 33 -2.34 0.86 -25.70
CA GLY A 33 -1.05 1.02 -26.38
C GLY A 33 0.09 1.37 -25.41
N SER A 34 1.33 1.19 -25.84
CA SER A 34 2.53 1.33 -25.00
C SER A 34 2.63 2.68 -24.28
N GLN A 35 2.28 3.79 -24.94
CA GLN A 35 2.30 5.12 -24.33
C GLN A 35 1.28 5.26 -23.19
N VAL A 36 0.08 4.72 -23.37
CA VAL A 36 -0.98 4.76 -22.34
C VAL A 36 -0.63 3.84 -21.17
N GLN A 37 -0.08 2.66 -21.46
CA GLN A 37 0.40 1.75 -20.42
C GLN A 37 1.51 2.39 -19.58
N ALA A 38 2.47 3.04 -20.23
CA ALA A 38 3.55 3.75 -19.55
C ALA A 38 3.00 4.88 -18.67
N ALA A 39 2.18 5.79 -19.23
CA ALA A 39 1.60 6.89 -18.46
C ALA A 39 0.78 6.40 -17.26
N PHE A 40 -0.04 5.36 -17.45
CA PHE A 40 -0.82 4.75 -16.38
C PHE A 40 0.07 4.12 -15.31
N ALA A 41 1.08 3.34 -15.70
CA ALA A 41 2.02 2.72 -14.77
C ALA A 41 2.78 3.77 -13.94
N TYR A 42 3.27 4.84 -14.58
CA TYR A 42 3.94 5.94 -13.88
C TYR A 42 3.02 6.60 -12.86
N ALA A 43 1.78 6.92 -13.25
CA ALA A 43 0.81 7.54 -12.35
C ALA A 43 0.49 6.64 -11.15
N VAL A 44 0.26 5.34 -11.39
CA VAL A 44 0.00 4.34 -10.35
C VAL A 44 1.18 4.19 -9.41
N VAL A 45 2.40 4.06 -9.93
CA VAL A 45 3.59 3.87 -9.08
C VAL A 45 3.82 5.11 -8.23
N TRP A 46 3.72 6.32 -8.79
CA TRP A 46 3.80 7.55 -7.99
C TRP A 46 2.73 7.62 -6.92
N PHE A 47 1.48 7.27 -7.26
CA PHE A 47 0.38 7.21 -6.30
C PHE A 47 0.67 6.23 -5.15
N LEU A 48 1.18 5.04 -5.45
CA LEU A 48 1.52 4.04 -4.44
C LEU A 48 2.71 4.45 -3.57
N LEU A 49 3.76 5.02 -4.18
CA LEU A 49 4.95 5.48 -3.47
C LEU A 49 4.62 6.60 -2.49
N LEU A 50 3.86 7.61 -2.92
CA LEU A 50 3.44 8.71 -2.06
C LEU A 50 2.38 8.29 -1.04
N GLY A 51 1.43 7.44 -1.48
CA GLY A 51 0.35 6.92 -0.64
C GLY A 51 0.84 6.01 0.48
N GLY A 52 1.91 5.23 0.26
CA GLY A 52 2.47 4.30 1.24
C GLY A 52 3.12 4.98 2.45
N VAL A 53 3.53 6.25 2.32
CA VAL A 53 4.27 6.98 3.35
C VAL A 53 3.38 7.43 4.50
N ARG A 54 2.20 7.99 4.19
CA ARG A 54 1.30 8.59 5.19
C ARG A 54 0.83 7.58 6.27
N PRO A 55 0.41 6.35 5.92
CA PRO A 55 -0.06 5.37 6.91
C PRO A 55 0.97 5.05 7.99
N ALA A 56 2.27 5.02 7.65
CA ALA A 56 3.33 4.75 8.62
C ALA A 56 3.37 5.83 9.71
N PHE A 57 3.31 7.11 9.33
CA PHE A 57 3.27 8.24 10.26
C PHE A 57 1.93 8.33 11.02
N GLU A 58 0.81 8.02 10.36
CA GLU A 58 -0.51 8.00 11.01
C GLU A 58 -0.59 6.94 12.12
N LEU A 59 0.02 5.77 11.91
CA LEU A 59 0.11 4.71 12.91
C LEU A 59 0.90 5.19 14.14
N GLN A 60 2.03 5.88 13.94
CA GLN A 60 2.77 6.49 15.05
C GLN A 60 1.95 7.55 15.79
N ALA A 61 1.24 8.42 15.05
CA ALA A 61 0.42 9.47 15.64
C ALA A 61 -0.79 8.93 16.42
N LYS A 62 -1.35 7.79 15.99
CA LYS A 62 -2.41 7.07 16.72
C LYS A 62 -1.86 6.38 17.97
N ARG A 63 -0.66 5.82 17.91
CA ARG A 63 0.02 5.22 19.07
C ARG A 63 0.35 6.26 20.14
N ALA A 64 0.87 7.42 19.75
CA ALA A 64 1.18 8.52 20.67
C ALA A 64 -0.05 9.02 21.46
N ARG A 65 -1.25 8.88 20.88
CA ARG A 65 -2.53 9.25 21.50
C ARG A 65 -3.16 8.12 22.33
N GLY A 66 -2.44 7.02 22.57
CA GLY A 66 -2.88 5.90 23.41
C GLY A 66 -3.93 4.98 22.77
N GLY A 67 -4.27 5.16 21.49
CA GLY A 67 -5.40 4.49 20.84
C GLY A 67 -5.06 3.26 19.98
N ALA A 68 -3.85 2.71 20.08
CA ALA A 68 -3.33 1.75 19.10
C ALA A 68 -3.05 0.34 19.66
N GLY A 69 -3.89 -0.20 20.56
CA GLY A 69 -3.70 -1.58 21.07
C GLY A 69 -3.80 -2.68 20.00
N ASP A 70 -4.35 -2.36 18.82
CA ASP A 70 -4.68 -3.33 17.77
C ASP A 70 -4.06 -3.01 16.39
N SER A 71 -3.00 -2.20 16.37
CA SER A 71 -2.27 -1.91 15.13
C SER A 71 -1.55 -3.14 14.57
N ASP A 72 -1.32 -3.20 13.26
CA ASP A 72 -0.60 -4.32 12.63
C ASP A 72 0.78 -4.56 13.25
N ALA A 73 1.47 -3.50 13.69
CA ALA A 73 2.74 -3.61 14.40
C ALA A 73 2.60 -4.28 15.77
N ASP A 74 1.49 -4.04 16.47
CA ASP A 74 1.19 -4.69 17.75
C ASP A 74 0.73 -6.14 17.55
N GLN A 75 -0.03 -6.42 16.48
CA GLN A 75 -0.38 -7.79 16.10
C GLN A 75 0.87 -8.61 15.76
N LEU A 76 1.77 -8.07 14.93
CA LEU A 76 3.04 -8.69 14.62
C LEU A 76 3.90 -8.86 15.88
N SER A 77 3.91 -7.86 16.76
CA SER A 77 4.63 -7.96 18.03
C SER A 77 4.15 -9.13 18.88
N ARG A 78 2.83 -9.34 18.97
CA ARG A 78 2.23 -10.49 19.67
C ARG A 78 2.54 -11.84 19.01
N LEU A 79 2.55 -11.89 17.68
CA LEU A 79 2.81 -13.13 16.94
C LEU A 79 4.30 -13.51 16.92
N THR A 80 5.19 -12.54 16.93
CA THR A 80 6.65 -12.74 16.74
C THR A 80 7.47 -12.55 18.00
N ASN A 81 6.87 -12.05 19.09
CA ASN A 81 7.54 -11.63 20.32
C ASN A 81 8.61 -10.54 20.14
N VAL A 82 8.64 -9.89 18.97
CA VAL A 82 9.52 -8.76 18.66
C VAL A 82 8.84 -7.46 19.10
N PRO A 83 9.54 -6.46 19.68
CA PRO A 83 8.92 -5.21 20.11
C PRO A 83 8.21 -4.48 18.95
N ALA A 84 6.99 -3.98 19.19
CA ALA A 84 6.20 -3.23 18.20
C ALA A 84 6.95 -2.02 17.60
N GLY A 85 7.86 -1.41 18.39
CA GLY A 85 8.72 -0.32 17.92
C GLY A 85 9.63 -0.71 16.75
N LEU A 86 10.13 -1.96 16.73
CA LEU A 86 10.98 -2.45 15.64
C LEU A 86 10.15 -2.66 14.35
N TRP A 87 8.93 -3.16 14.47
CA TRP A 87 8.01 -3.29 13.34
C TRP A 87 7.61 -1.92 12.77
N LEU A 88 7.34 -0.93 13.62
CA LEU A 88 7.08 0.44 13.19
C LEU A 88 8.29 1.04 12.48
N PHE A 89 9.49 0.84 13.01
CA PHE A 89 10.73 1.28 12.35
C PHE A 89 10.88 0.63 10.97
N LEU A 90 10.66 -0.68 10.88
CA LEU A 90 10.73 -1.41 9.63
C LEU A 90 9.74 -0.87 8.59
N PHE A 91 8.49 -0.59 8.98
CA PHE A 91 7.49 0.01 8.09
C PHE A 91 7.92 1.38 7.56
N HIS A 92 8.51 2.23 8.41
CA HIS A 92 9.03 3.53 7.97
C HIS A 92 10.23 3.37 7.05
N ALA A 93 11.18 2.50 7.42
CA ALA A 93 12.38 2.25 6.64
C ALA A 93 12.01 1.75 5.24
N VAL A 94 11.16 0.73 5.14
CA VAL A 94 10.71 0.19 3.85
C VAL A 94 9.97 1.24 3.05
N SER A 95 9.00 1.95 3.65
CA SER A 95 8.24 2.97 2.93
C SER A 95 9.11 4.11 2.39
N LEU A 96 10.06 4.61 3.19
CA LEU A 96 10.95 5.69 2.77
C LEU A 96 11.97 5.21 1.74
N CYS A 97 12.56 4.02 1.93
CA CYS A 97 13.46 3.42 0.95
C CYS A 97 12.76 3.18 -0.39
N SER A 98 11.53 2.68 -0.39
CA SER A 98 10.73 2.51 -1.61
C SER A 98 10.43 3.84 -2.28
N LEU A 99 10.05 4.88 -1.53
CA LEU A 99 9.81 6.22 -2.08
C LEU A 99 11.07 6.80 -2.73
N ILE A 100 12.20 6.75 -2.03
CA ILE A 100 13.46 7.32 -2.51
C ILE A 100 13.97 6.50 -3.70
N GLY A 101 14.07 5.17 -3.57
CA GLY A 101 14.59 4.31 -4.62
C GLY A 101 13.70 4.30 -5.86
N GLY A 102 12.39 4.11 -5.67
CA GLY A 102 11.41 4.13 -6.76
C GLY A 102 11.31 5.51 -7.42
N GLY A 103 11.31 6.59 -6.62
CA GLY A 103 11.30 7.95 -7.15
C GLY A 103 12.54 8.26 -7.99
N ARG A 104 13.72 7.81 -7.56
CA ARG A 104 14.94 7.94 -8.36
C ARG A 104 14.84 7.19 -9.68
N TRP A 105 14.43 5.93 -9.65
CA TRP A 105 14.29 5.13 -10.87
C TRP A 105 13.27 5.72 -11.84
N LEU A 106 12.17 6.30 -11.35
CA LEU A 106 11.18 6.93 -12.23
C LEU A 106 11.69 8.23 -12.86
N LEU A 107 12.57 8.97 -12.20
CA LEU A 107 13.11 10.25 -12.67
C LEU A 107 14.37 10.09 -13.54
N GLU A 108 15.07 8.96 -13.41
CA GLU A 108 16.28 8.63 -14.18
C GLU A 108 15.96 7.99 -15.56
N VAL A 109 14.68 7.81 -15.91
CA VAL A 109 14.20 7.29 -17.22
C VAL A 109 14.03 8.42 -18.21
#